data_AF-A0A564YVW0-F1
#
_entry.id   AF-A0A564YVW0-F1
#
_cell.length_a   1.000
_cell.length_b   1.000
_cell.length_c   1.000
_cell.angle_alpha   90.00
_cell.angle_beta   90.00
_cell.angle_gamma   90.00
#
_symmetry.space_group_name_H-M   'P 1'
#
loop_
_entity.id
_entity.type
_entity.pdbx_description
1 polymer ?
#
loop_
_entity_poly.entity_id
_entity_poly.type
_entity_poly.pdbx_seq_one_letter_code
_entity_poly.pdbx_strand_id
1 'polypeptide(L)'
;MQISLTNKGIFVLAVSGISLLLFLFSDNGRAGYEANPDVVSLRRVFVTMVTAVEEAGDAIKSMKCLKPLDFHKKPALLQLDRAGRGTKEEIVTEADLISNYVIVQRIKLLRPDFISQINSEERKMPQQSSMELAMKSILNEHQLIQRRKLLLSQLLEQDVFLHLRQISLWIDPLDATQEFSENLLNYVSVMGCASIHGEPMFGIVHFPFSNATCM
;
A
#
# COMPACT_ATOMS: atom_id res chain seq x y z
N MET A 1 -29.51 -0.44 59.53
CA MET A 1 -30.49 0.20 58.62
C MET A 1 -30.73 -0.76 57.46
N GLN A 2 -31.81 -1.54 57.49
CA GLN A 2 -32.14 -2.53 56.46
C GLN A 2 -32.90 -1.80 55.35
N ILE A 3 -32.26 -1.63 54.19
CA ILE A 3 -32.90 -1.05 53.01
C ILE A 3 -33.71 -2.18 52.36
N SER A 4 -35.03 -2.19 52.55
CA SER A 4 -35.92 -3.11 51.83
C SER A 4 -36.29 -2.50 50.49
N LEU A 5 -35.85 -3.15 49.41
CA LEU A 5 -36.11 -2.67 48.06
C LEU A 5 -37.52 -3.10 47.63
N THR A 6 -38.38 -2.13 47.32
CA THR A 6 -39.74 -2.41 46.84
C THR A 6 -39.69 -3.11 45.49
N ASN A 7 -40.69 -3.94 45.14
CA ASN A 7 -40.74 -4.66 43.86
C ASN A 7 -40.54 -3.75 42.63
N LYS A 8 -40.97 -2.49 42.71
CA LYS A 8 -40.73 -1.47 41.67
C LYS A 8 -39.27 -1.03 41.59
N GLY A 9 -38.56 -0.94 42.71
CA GLY A 9 -37.13 -0.59 42.76
C GLY A 9 -36.25 -1.70 42.21
N ILE A 10 -36.61 -2.97 42.45
CA ILE A 10 -35.94 -4.13 41.85
C ILE A 10 -36.07 -4.09 40.32
N PHE A 11 -37.27 -3.77 39.82
CA PHE A 11 -37.51 -3.66 38.37
C PHE A 11 -36.64 -2.57 37.71
N VAL A 12 -36.52 -1.39 38.34
CA VAL A 12 -35.70 -0.30 37.80
C VAL A 12 -34.21 -0.68 37.79
N LEU A 13 -33.71 -1.34 38.83
CA LEU A 13 -32.32 -1.82 38.85
C LEU A 13 -32.06 -2.92 37.81
N ALA A 14 -33.03 -3.82 37.58
CA ALA A 14 -32.92 -4.84 36.56
C ALA A 14 -32.86 -4.24 35.15
N VAL A 15 -33.74 -3.28 34.83
CA VAL A 15 -33.74 -2.60 33.53
C VAL A 15 -32.46 -1.77 33.35
N SER A 16 -32.02 -1.04 34.38
CA SER A 16 -30.76 -0.27 34.32
C SER A 16 -29.55 -1.20 34.16
N GLY A 17 -29.53 -2.34 34.86
CA GLY A 17 -28.48 -3.34 34.75
C GLY A 17 -28.43 -3.96 33.37
N ILE A 18 -29.59 -4.33 32.80
CA ILE A 18 -29.69 -4.84 31.42
C ILE A 18 -29.26 -3.76 30.42
N SER A 19 -29.64 -2.50 30.61
CA SER A 19 -29.25 -1.40 29.72
C SER A 19 -27.75 -1.11 29.78
N LEU A 20 -27.15 -1.14 30.98
CA LEU A 20 -25.69 -1.03 31.17
C LEU A 20 -24.97 -2.23 30.57
N LEU A 21 -25.51 -3.44 30.74
CA LEU A 21 -24.96 -4.67 30.20
C LEU A 21 -25.03 -4.64 28.66
N LEU A 22 -26.16 -4.23 28.09
CA LEU A 22 -26.30 -3.97 26.66
C LEU A 22 -25.39 -2.84 26.18
N PHE A 23 -25.08 -1.83 26.98
CA PHE A 23 -24.12 -0.79 26.61
C PHE A 23 -22.67 -1.29 26.65
N LEU A 24 -22.32 -2.16 27.60
CA LEU A 24 -20.99 -2.77 27.72
C LEU A 24 -20.78 -3.90 26.70
N PHE A 25 -21.84 -4.62 26.33
CA PHE A 25 -21.86 -5.64 25.27
C PHE A 25 -22.21 -5.06 23.89
N SER A 26 -22.76 -3.85 23.84
CA SER A 26 -22.80 -3.02 22.63
C SER A 26 -21.37 -2.60 22.41
N ASP A 27 -20.63 -3.56 21.87
CA ASP A 27 -19.31 -3.41 21.35
C ASP A 27 -19.19 -2.02 20.72
N ASN A 28 -18.32 -1.19 21.28
CA ASN A 28 -17.78 -0.02 20.58
C ASN A 28 -17.09 -0.45 19.26
N GLY A 29 -17.01 -1.76 19.01
CA GLY A 29 -16.89 -2.41 17.71
C GLY A 29 -17.97 -1.98 16.74
N ARG A 30 -17.66 -0.90 16.02
CA ARG A 30 -18.01 -0.72 14.61
C ARG A 30 -19.51 -0.92 14.37
N ALA A 31 -20.25 0.19 14.42
CA ALA A 31 -21.24 0.42 13.38
C ALA A 31 -20.49 0.38 12.04
N GLY A 32 -20.24 -0.83 11.55
CA GLY A 32 -20.02 -1.07 10.15
C GLY A 32 -21.34 -0.65 9.53
N TYR A 33 -21.41 0.60 9.11
CA TYR A 33 -21.98 0.85 7.79
C TYR A 33 -21.49 -0.31 6.94
N GLU A 34 -22.40 -1.17 6.49
CA GLU A 34 -22.09 -2.09 5.40
C GLU A 34 -21.53 -1.18 4.30
N ALA A 35 -20.21 -1.05 4.29
CA ALA A 35 -19.53 -0.28 3.28
C ALA A 35 -19.92 -1.03 2.03
N ASN A 36 -20.74 -0.38 1.20
CA ASN A 36 -21.10 -0.89 -0.11
C ASN A 36 -19.83 -1.53 -0.67
N PRO A 37 -19.84 -2.83 -1.01
CA PRO A 37 -18.62 -3.52 -1.38
C PRO A 37 -17.89 -2.75 -2.46
N ASP A 38 -18.56 -1.97 -3.29
CA ASP A 38 -17.92 -1.23 -4.38
C ASP A 38 -17.14 0.03 -3.97
N VAL A 39 -17.27 0.54 -2.74
CA VAL A 39 -16.62 1.80 -2.32
C VAL A 39 -15.39 1.59 -1.44
N VAL A 40 -14.42 2.49 -1.58
CA VAL A 40 -13.16 2.50 -0.83
C VAL A 40 -12.86 3.91 -0.30
N SER A 41 -12.30 3.97 0.91
CA SER A 41 -11.81 5.22 1.50
C SER A 41 -10.53 5.67 0.81
N LEU A 42 -10.51 6.91 0.32
CA LEU A 42 -9.35 7.52 -0.32
C LEU A 42 -8.18 7.64 0.68
N ARG A 43 -8.46 7.93 1.96
CA ARG A 43 -7.43 7.94 3.01
C ARG A 43 -6.77 6.58 3.17
N ARG A 44 -7.54 5.49 3.12
CA ARG A 44 -6.99 4.13 3.17
C ARG A 44 -6.14 3.82 1.94
N VAL A 45 -6.60 4.21 0.75
CA VAL A 45 -5.82 4.06 -0.49
C VAL A 45 -4.48 4.78 -0.39
N PHE A 46 -4.47 6.04 0.03
CA PHE A 46 -3.25 6.83 0.21
C PHE A 46 -2.27 6.17 1.20
N VAL A 47 -2.75 5.83 2.40
CA VAL A 47 -1.90 5.19 3.43
C VAL A 47 -1.34 3.85 2.94
N THR A 48 -2.16 3.04 2.26
CA THR A 48 -1.72 1.78 1.67
C THR A 48 -0.66 2.03 0.60
N MET A 49 -0.84 3.03 -0.26
CA MET A 49 0.09 3.33 -1.35
C MET A 49 1.45 3.79 -0.81
N VAL A 50 1.46 4.70 0.18
CA VAL A 50 2.69 5.13 0.86
C VAL A 50 3.42 3.95 1.48
N THR A 51 2.68 3.10 2.22
CA THR A 51 3.27 1.91 2.84
C THR A 51 3.84 0.96 1.77
N ALA A 52 3.13 0.79 0.66
CA ALA A 52 3.50 -0.12 -0.41
C ALA A 52 4.82 0.28 -1.08
N VAL A 53 5.02 1.57 -1.39
CA VAL A 53 6.27 2.05 -2.00
C VAL A 53 7.46 2.02 -1.04
N GLU A 54 7.21 2.26 0.25
CA GLU A 54 8.24 2.16 1.31
C GLU A 54 8.72 0.71 1.47
N GLU A 55 7.79 -0.24 1.54
CA GLU A 55 8.12 -1.67 1.62
C GLU A 55 8.82 -2.18 0.36
N ALA A 56 8.45 -1.67 -0.81
CA ALA A 56 9.16 -1.95 -2.05
C ALA A 56 10.62 -1.45 -1.98
N GLY A 57 10.83 -0.23 -1.49
CA GLY A 57 12.18 0.30 -1.26
C GLY A 57 13.02 -0.56 -0.30
N ASP A 58 12.40 -1.04 0.78
CA ASP A 58 13.05 -1.96 1.71
C ASP A 58 13.38 -3.32 1.08
N ALA A 59 12.53 -3.82 0.19
CA ALA A 59 12.78 -5.04 -0.57
C ALA A 59 13.94 -4.88 -1.56
N ILE A 60 14.01 -3.75 -2.29
CA ILE A 60 15.12 -3.41 -3.18
C ILE A 60 16.44 -3.38 -2.40
N LYS A 61 16.47 -2.68 -1.25
CA LYS A 61 17.65 -2.63 -0.37
C LYS A 61 18.07 -4.03 0.09
N SER A 62 17.12 -4.83 0.56
CA SER A 62 17.38 -6.17 1.10
C SER A 62 17.97 -7.09 0.03
N MET A 63 17.45 -7.04 -1.20
CA MET A 63 17.99 -7.78 -2.33
C MET A 63 19.43 -7.36 -2.65
N LYS A 64 19.68 -6.05 -2.75
CA LYS A 64 20.99 -5.49 -3.08
C LYS A 64 22.06 -5.88 -2.05
N CYS A 65 21.71 -5.95 -0.76
CA CYS A 65 22.62 -6.34 0.31
C CYS A 65 23.01 -7.83 0.29
N LEU A 66 22.19 -8.70 -0.31
CA LEU A 66 22.33 -10.16 -0.18
C LEU A 66 22.72 -10.90 -1.46
N LYS A 67 22.50 -10.31 -2.64
CA LYS A 67 22.87 -10.89 -3.93
C LYS A 67 23.78 -9.92 -4.72
N PRO A 68 24.89 -10.40 -5.32
CA PRO A 68 25.47 -9.73 -6.48
C PRO A 68 24.38 -9.62 -7.56
N LEU A 69 24.27 -8.47 -8.23
CA LEU A 69 23.22 -8.18 -9.22
C LEU A 69 23.20 -9.24 -10.34
N ASP A 70 22.14 -10.06 -10.39
CA ASP A 70 21.83 -10.90 -11.56
C ASP A 70 20.92 -10.09 -12.51
N PHE A 71 21.39 -9.85 -13.72
CA PHE A 71 20.71 -9.02 -14.72
C PHE A 71 19.83 -9.88 -15.64
N HIS A 72 18.55 -9.52 -15.80
CA HIS A 72 17.62 -10.15 -16.73
C HIS A 72 17.21 -9.16 -17.84
N LYS A 73 17.86 -9.19 -18.99
CA LYS A 73 17.54 -8.30 -20.13
C LYS A 73 16.08 -8.48 -20.60
N LYS A 74 15.34 -7.38 -20.78
CA LYS A 74 14.06 -7.38 -21.54
C LYS A 74 14.43 -7.58 -23.02
N PRO A 75 13.80 -8.51 -23.76
CA PRO A 75 13.91 -8.49 -25.21
C PRO A 75 13.15 -7.25 -25.70
N ALA A 76 13.89 -6.17 -25.98
CA ALA A 76 13.32 -5.01 -26.64
C ALA A 76 12.85 -5.44 -28.04
N LEU A 77 11.54 -5.41 -28.25
CA LEU A 77 11.00 -5.33 -29.59
C LEU A 77 11.52 -4.01 -30.15
N LEU A 78 12.49 -4.07 -31.08
CA LEU A 78 13.07 -2.91 -31.76
C LEU A 78 11.94 -2.02 -32.29
N GLN A 79 11.54 -1.02 -31.52
CA GLN A 79 10.69 0.06 -32.01
C GLN A 79 11.63 1.16 -32.45
N LEU A 80 11.90 1.17 -33.76
CA LEU A 80 12.48 2.34 -34.41
C LEU A 80 11.59 3.54 -34.06
N ASP A 81 12.19 4.63 -33.60
CA ASP A 81 11.47 5.91 -33.54
C ASP A 81 11.02 6.29 -34.97
N ARG A 82 10.10 7.25 -35.11
CA ARG A 82 9.67 7.75 -36.44
C ARG A 82 10.83 8.29 -37.30
N ALA A 83 12.04 8.42 -36.73
CA ALA A 83 13.26 8.90 -37.37
C ALA A 83 14.31 7.80 -37.66
N GLY A 84 14.01 6.52 -37.39
CA GLY A 84 14.90 5.39 -37.69
C GLY A 84 16.11 5.24 -36.75
N ARG A 85 16.13 5.89 -35.59
CA ARG A 85 17.14 5.68 -34.54
C ARG A 85 16.75 4.52 -33.64
N GLY A 86 17.74 3.68 -33.30
CA GLY A 86 17.54 2.56 -32.39
C GLY A 86 17.19 3.05 -30.98
N THR A 87 16.06 2.62 -30.45
CA THR A 87 15.74 2.74 -29.03
C THR A 87 16.78 1.98 -28.21
N LYS A 88 17.34 2.63 -27.17
CA LYS A 88 18.17 1.96 -26.15
C LYS A 88 17.42 0.74 -25.62
N GLU A 89 18.13 -0.38 -25.46
CA GLU A 89 17.58 -1.57 -24.82
C GLU A 89 17.10 -1.22 -23.40
N GLU A 90 15.82 -1.39 -23.12
CA GLU A 90 15.25 -1.21 -21.79
C GLU A 90 15.71 -2.37 -20.90
N ILE A 91 16.47 -2.05 -19.85
CA ILE A 91 16.97 -3.02 -18.89
C ILE A 91 15.90 -3.21 -17.82
N VAL A 92 15.63 -4.47 -17.47
CA VAL A 92 14.82 -4.81 -16.31
C VAL A 92 15.70 -5.63 -15.38
N THR A 93 15.57 -5.44 -14.09
CA THR A 93 16.28 -6.21 -13.08
C THR A 93 15.29 -6.97 -12.21
N GLU A 94 15.82 -7.91 -11.44
CA GLU A 94 15.03 -8.58 -10.41
C GLU A 94 14.46 -7.58 -9.38
N ALA A 95 15.10 -6.42 -9.20
CA ALA A 95 14.64 -5.37 -8.29
C ALA A 95 13.34 -4.71 -8.76
N ASP A 96 13.17 -4.49 -10.07
CA ASP A 96 11.92 -3.99 -10.65
C ASP A 96 10.78 -4.99 -10.40
N LEU A 97 11.05 -6.29 -10.60
CA LEU A 97 10.07 -7.36 -10.40
C LEU A 97 9.67 -7.53 -8.92
N ILE A 98 10.63 -7.49 -7.99
CA ILE A 98 10.32 -7.63 -6.57
C ILE A 98 9.57 -6.42 -6.04
N SER A 99 9.95 -5.23 -6.47
CA SER A 99 9.33 -3.98 -6.03
C SER A 99 7.86 -3.96 -6.47
N ASN A 100 7.62 -4.26 -7.74
CA ASN A 100 6.27 -4.41 -8.27
C ASN A 100 5.45 -5.46 -7.50
N TYR A 101 6.05 -6.64 -7.24
CA TYR A 101 5.39 -7.70 -6.48
C TYR A 101 4.97 -7.22 -5.09
N VAL A 102 5.88 -6.57 -4.34
CA VAL A 102 5.60 -6.07 -2.99
C VAL A 102 4.46 -5.04 -3.00
N ILE A 103 4.50 -4.10 -3.94
CA ILE A 103 3.47 -3.06 -4.03
C ILE A 103 2.10 -3.69 -4.32
N VAL A 104 2.04 -4.59 -5.30
CA VAL A 104 0.82 -5.30 -5.69
C VAL A 104 0.26 -6.13 -4.53
N GLN A 105 1.11 -6.85 -3.78
CA GLN A 105 0.66 -7.60 -2.61
C GLN A 105 0.12 -6.69 -1.51
N ARG A 106 0.79 -5.57 -1.22
CA ARG A 106 0.32 -4.63 -0.19
C ARG A 106 -1.03 -4.00 -0.57
N ILE A 107 -1.24 -3.67 -1.83
CA ILE A 107 -2.54 -3.17 -2.32
C ILE A 107 -3.61 -4.27 -2.25
N LYS A 108 -3.25 -5.53 -2.59
CA LYS A 108 -4.16 -6.68 -2.47
C LYS A 108 -4.70 -6.88 -1.05
N LEU A 109 -3.87 -6.60 -0.04
CA LEU A 109 -4.27 -6.66 1.38
C LEU A 109 -5.28 -5.56 1.76
N LEU A 110 -5.26 -4.41 1.07
CA LEU A 110 -6.34 -3.43 1.22
C LEU A 110 -7.65 -4.01 0.69
N ARG A 111 -7.62 -4.48 -0.57
CA ARG A 111 -8.78 -4.96 -1.33
C ARG A 111 -8.32 -5.83 -2.53
N PRO A 112 -8.71 -7.11 -2.62
CA PRO A 112 -8.28 -8.00 -3.72
C PRO A 112 -8.76 -7.59 -5.12
N ASP A 113 -9.91 -6.91 -5.21
CA ASP A 113 -10.52 -6.41 -6.44
C ASP A 113 -9.85 -5.12 -6.97
N PHE A 114 -9.06 -4.44 -6.13
CA PHE A 114 -8.27 -3.27 -6.50
C PHE A 114 -7.19 -3.60 -7.56
N ILE A 115 -6.79 -4.87 -7.68
CA ILE A 115 -5.79 -5.32 -8.66
C ILE A 115 -6.16 -4.92 -10.10
N SER A 116 -7.47 -4.88 -10.41
CA SER A 116 -7.96 -4.45 -11.73
C SER A 116 -7.68 -2.97 -12.06
N GLN A 117 -7.41 -2.16 -11.04
CA GLN A 117 -7.16 -0.71 -11.16
C GLN A 117 -5.66 -0.36 -11.16
N ILE A 118 -4.79 -1.36 -11.09
CA ILE A 118 -3.33 -1.17 -11.04
C ILE A 118 -2.75 -1.18 -12.44
N ASN A 119 -2.12 -0.07 -12.82
CA ASN A 119 -1.31 0.08 -14.02
C ASN A 119 0.15 0.15 -13.59
N SER A 120 0.88 -0.95 -13.76
CA SER A 120 2.32 -1.02 -13.46
C SER A 120 3.10 -1.28 -14.75
N GLU A 121 4.30 -0.71 -14.82
CA GLU A 121 5.27 -0.99 -15.88
C GLU A 121 5.60 -2.49 -15.93
N GLU A 122 5.79 -3.11 -14.77
CA GLU A 122 6.22 -4.50 -14.67
C GLU A 122 5.06 -5.47 -14.40
N ARG A 123 5.13 -6.64 -15.04
CA ARG A 123 4.06 -7.67 -14.99
C ARG A 123 4.56 -9.09 -14.71
N LYS A 124 5.87 -9.31 -14.75
CA LYS A 124 6.44 -10.63 -14.49
C LYS A 124 6.56 -10.86 -12.98
N MET A 125 6.55 -12.14 -12.60
CA MET A 125 6.81 -12.53 -11.22
C MET A 125 8.33 -12.60 -10.97
N PRO A 126 8.80 -12.13 -9.81
CA PRO A 126 10.18 -12.33 -9.38
C PRO A 126 10.46 -13.81 -9.05
N GLN A 127 11.73 -14.14 -8.87
CA GLN A 127 12.17 -15.46 -8.43
C GLN A 127 11.67 -15.77 -7.01
N GLN A 128 11.45 -17.06 -6.73
CA GLN A 128 10.98 -17.52 -5.42
C GLN A 128 11.88 -17.06 -4.25
N SER A 129 13.19 -17.15 -4.42
CA SER A 129 14.16 -16.72 -3.40
C SER A 129 14.09 -15.22 -3.11
N SER A 130 13.78 -14.41 -4.13
CA SER A 130 13.60 -12.97 -3.99
C SER A 130 12.29 -12.64 -3.27
N MET A 131 11.21 -13.38 -3.55
CA MET A 131 9.94 -13.24 -2.82
C MET A 131 10.10 -13.56 -1.34
N GLU A 132 10.75 -14.68 -1.01
CA GLU A 132 11.03 -15.06 0.39
C GLU A 132 11.85 -13.99 1.12
N LEU A 133 12.77 -13.34 0.40
CA LEU A 133 13.57 -12.26 0.96
C LEU A 133 12.74 -11.01 1.22
N ALA A 134 11.93 -10.59 0.25
CA ALA A 134 11.05 -9.43 0.40
C ALA A 134 10.02 -9.62 1.52
N MET A 135 9.53 -10.85 1.72
CA MET A 135 8.62 -11.14 2.84
C MET A 135 9.27 -10.88 4.20
N LYS A 136 10.59 -10.96 4.33
CA LYS A 136 11.31 -10.63 5.58
C LYS A 136 11.46 -9.13 5.80
N SER A 137 11.41 -8.32 4.74
CA SER A 137 11.51 -6.86 4.83
C SER A 137 10.17 -6.16 4.99
N ILE A 138 9.05 -6.88 4.93
CA ILE A 138 7.71 -6.34 5.21
C ILE A 138 7.66 -5.81 6.64
N LEU A 139 7.02 -4.65 6.82
CA LEU A 139 6.85 -4.05 8.15
C LEU A 139 6.09 -5.00 9.07
N ASN A 140 6.58 -5.16 10.30
CA ASN A 140 5.81 -5.91 11.29
C ASN A 140 4.55 -5.13 11.71
N GLU A 141 3.57 -5.84 12.28
CA GLU A 141 2.27 -5.26 12.67
C GLU A 141 2.41 -4.01 13.54
N HIS A 142 3.35 -4.01 14.48
CA HIS A 142 3.58 -2.85 15.34
C HIS A 142 4.08 -1.65 14.54
N GLN A 143 5.09 -1.82 13.68
CA GLN A 143 5.61 -0.77 12.81
C GLN A 143 4.51 -0.24 11.87
N LEU A 144 3.71 -1.12 11.28
CA LEU A 144 2.61 -0.77 10.39
C LEU A 144 1.56 0.09 11.10
N ILE A 145 1.17 -0.28 12.33
CA ILE A 145 0.20 0.49 13.14
C ILE A 145 0.75 1.88 13.45
N GLN A 146 2.02 1.99 13.86
CA GLN A 146 2.63 3.29 14.17
C GLN A 146 2.74 4.16 12.90
N ARG A 147 3.19 3.58 11.79
CA ARG A 147 3.31 4.30 10.52
C ARG A 147 1.95 4.79 10.02
N ARG A 148 0.93 3.93 10.07
CA ARG A 148 -0.44 4.29 9.73
C ARG A 148 -0.98 5.42 10.59
N LYS A 149 -0.75 5.39 11.91
CA LYS A 149 -1.21 6.45 12.83
C LYS A 149 -0.58 7.79 12.48
N LEU A 150 0.73 7.78 12.20
CA LEU A 150 1.46 8.97 11.76
C LEU A 150 0.90 9.53 10.45
N LEU A 151 0.75 8.71 9.42
CA LEU A 151 0.21 9.14 8.13
C LEU A 151 -1.22 9.69 8.25
N LEU A 152 -2.09 9.00 9.01
CA LEU A 152 -3.46 9.48 9.21
C LEU A 152 -3.51 10.82 9.94
N SER A 153 -2.58 11.11 10.85
CA SER A 153 -2.51 12.41 11.55
C SER A 153 -2.09 13.57 10.65
N GLN A 154 -1.48 13.29 9.49
CA GLN A 154 -1.07 14.30 8.50
C GLN A 154 -2.16 14.59 7.46
N LEU A 155 -3.22 13.77 7.41
CA LEU A 155 -4.32 13.92 6.47
C LEU A 155 -5.49 14.67 7.11
N LEU A 156 -6.28 15.35 6.27
CA LEU A 156 -7.54 15.97 6.67
C LEU A 156 -8.47 14.95 7.35
N GLU A 157 -9.23 15.40 8.34
CA GLU A 157 -10.16 14.53 9.08
C GLU A 157 -11.27 13.98 8.18
N GLN A 158 -11.69 14.74 7.19
CA GLN A 158 -12.73 14.36 6.24
C GLN A 158 -12.22 13.26 5.31
N ASP A 159 -12.98 12.18 5.20
CA ASP A 159 -12.68 11.07 4.29
C ASP A 159 -13.63 11.10 3.08
N VAL A 160 -13.11 10.66 1.94
CA VAL A 160 -13.86 10.57 0.69
C VAL A 160 -13.98 9.11 0.31
N PHE A 161 -15.20 8.65 0.08
CA PHE A 161 -15.49 7.30 -0.37
C PHE A 161 -15.80 7.31 -1.85
N LEU A 162 -15.06 6.51 -2.61
CA LEU A 162 -15.17 6.43 -4.07
C LEU A 162 -15.42 5.00 -4.49
N HIS A 163 -16.13 4.79 -5.59
CA HIS A 163 -16.18 3.49 -6.21
C HIS A 163 -14.81 3.10 -6.77
N LEU A 164 -14.44 1.82 -6.67
CA LEU A 164 -13.17 1.32 -7.18
C LEU A 164 -12.90 1.72 -8.63
N ARG A 165 -13.90 1.60 -9.50
CA ARG A 165 -13.81 1.97 -10.93
C ARG A 165 -13.47 3.43 -11.20
N GLN A 166 -13.57 4.30 -10.20
CA GLN A 166 -13.23 5.72 -10.33
C GLN A 166 -11.75 5.97 -10.07
N ILE A 167 -11.05 5.03 -9.42
CA ILE A 167 -9.64 5.18 -9.02
C ILE A 167 -8.78 4.34 -9.95
N SER A 168 -7.65 4.89 -10.41
CA SER A 168 -6.60 4.12 -11.08
C SER A 168 -5.26 4.43 -10.45
N LEU A 169 -4.49 3.38 -10.17
CA LEU A 169 -3.14 3.48 -9.63
C LEU A 169 -2.13 3.30 -10.76
N TRP A 170 -1.10 4.13 -10.76
CA TRP A 170 0.02 4.10 -11.69
C TRP A 170 1.28 3.86 -10.90
N ILE A 171 2.02 2.81 -11.24
CA ILE A 171 3.17 2.35 -10.48
C ILE A 171 4.38 2.30 -11.40
N ASP A 172 5.44 2.96 -10.98
CA ASP A 172 6.79 2.72 -11.46
C ASP A 172 7.55 2.03 -10.31
N PRO A 173 7.77 0.71 -10.40
CA PRO A 173 8.33 -0.06 -9.30
C PRO A 173 9.81 0.26 -9.06
N LEU A 174 10.54 0.76 -10.05
CA LEU A 174 11.94 1.13 -9.90
C LEU A 174 12.30 2.08 -11.04
N ASP A 175 12.33 3.36 -10.74
CA ASP A 175 12.86 4.36 -11.65
C ASP A 175 14.38 4.40 -11.57
N ALA A 176 15.01 4.81 -12.68
CA ALA A 176 16.44 4.80 -12.87
C ALA A 176 17.06 3.38 -12.79
N THR A 177 16.46 2.41 -13.49
CA THR A 177 16.94 1.01 -13.56
C THR A 177 18.37 0.91 -14.09
N GLN A 178 18.74 1.78 -15.04
CA GLN A 178 20.11 1.86 -15.54
C GLN A 178 21.08 2.26 -14.41
N GLU A 179 20.78 3.34 -13.70
CA GLU A 179 21.55 3.86 -12.59
C GLU A 179 21.65 2.84 -11.45
N PHE A 180 20.57 2.09 -11.17
CA PHE A 180 20.59 0.99 -10.22
C PHE A 180 21.59 -0.11 -10.64
N SER A 181 21.61 -0.46 -11.92
CA SER A 181 22.56 -1.44 -12.48
C SER A 181 24.01 -0.98 -12.37
N GLU A 182 24.25 0.34 -12.50
CA GLU A 182 25.56 1.00 -12.40
C GLU A 182 25.93 1.38 -10.95
N ASN A 183 25.11 1.01 -9.97
CA ASN A 183 25.32 1.31 -8.56
C ASN A 183 25.26 2.82 -8.21
N LEU A 184 24.57 3.62 -9.02
CA LEU A 184 24.27 5.03 -8.78
C LEU A 184 22.96 5.18 -7.98
N LEU A 185 23.00 4.70 -6.74
CA LEU A 185 21.81 4.43 -5.93
C LEU A 185 21.00 5.67 -5.52
N ASN A 186 21.58 6.87 -5.58
CA ASN A 186 20.93 8.11 -5.16
C ASN A 186 19.81 8.56 -6.12
N TYR A 187 19.78 8.02 -7.33
CA TYR A 187 18.76 8.34 -8.34
C TYR A 187 17.59 7.35 -8.34
N VAL A 188 17.75 6.23 -7.64
CA VAL A 188 16.77 5.15 -7.63
C VAL A 188 15.57 5.56 -6.79
N SER A 189 14.38 5.45 -7.37
CA SER A 189 13.14 5.76 -6.69
C SER A 189 12.06 4.72 -6.99
N VAL A 190 11.06 4.66 -6.12
CA VAL A 190 9.84 3.88 -6.31
C VAL A 190 8.69 4.88 -6.34
N MET A 191 7.88 4.84 -7.39
CA MET A 191 6.81 5.82 -7.58
C MET A 191 5.43 5.18 -7.63
N GLY A 192 4.47 5.87 -7.06
CA GLY A 192 3.06 5.51 -7.09
C GLY A 192 2.19 6.75 -7.23
N CYS A 193 1.32 6.78 -8.23
CA CYS A 193 0.33 7.84 -8.41
C CYS A 193 -1.08 7.26 -8.37
N ALA A 194 -2.00 7.98 -7.74
CA ALA A 194 -3.43 7.70 -7.85
C ALA A 194 -4.11 8.79 -8.66
N SER A 195 -4.97 8.35 -9.58
CA SER A 195 -5.84 9.22 -10.37
C SER A 195 -7.30 8.91 -10.08
N ILE A 196 -8.14 9.93 -10.13
CA ILE A 196 -9.60 9.82 -10.00
C ILE A 196 -10.20 10.32 -11.31
N HIS A 197 -11.01 9.48 -11.98
CA HIS A 197 -11.57 9.81 -13.29
C HIS A 197 -10.51 10.20 -14.35
N GLY A 198 -9.31 9.63 -14.25
CA GLY A 198 -8.18 9.94 -15.14
C GLY A 198 -7.39 11.19 -14.75
N GLU A 199 -7.84 11.98 -13.78
CA GLU A 199 -7.12 13.15 -13.28
C GLU A 199 -6.20 12.77 -12.11
N PRO A 200 -4.91 13.17 -12.12
CA PRO A 200 -3.98 12.85 -11.04
C PRO A 200 -4.42 13.53 -9.74
N MET A 201 -4.46 12.76 -8.65
CA MET A 201 -4.90 13.22 -7.33
C MET A 201 -3.71 13.37 -6.38
N PHE A 202 -2.93 12.30 -6.21
CA PHE A 202 -1.71 12.31 -5.41
C PHE A 202 -0.61 11.50 -6.09
N GLY A 203 0.64 11.82 -5.78
CA GLY A 203 1.83 11.09 -6.19
C GLY A 203 2.73 10.86 -4.99
N ILE A 204 3.36 9.70 -4.94
CA ILE A 204 4.29 9.32 -3.89
C ILE A 204 5.58 8.89 -4.56
N VAL A 205 6.69 9.40 -4.06
CA VAL A 205 8.04 9.05 -4.52
C VAL A 205 8.85 8.66 -3.29
N HIS A 206 9.31 7.41 -3.27
CA HIS A 206 10.17 6.89 -2.21
C HIS A 206 11.58 6.67 -2.75
N PHE A 207 12.58 7.24 -2.08
CA PHE A 207 14.00 7.07 -2.39
C PHE A 207 14.59 6.06 -1.41
N PRO A 208 14.81 4.78 -1.81
CA PRO A 208 15.14 3.72 -0.86
C PRO A 208 16.44 3.96 -0.10
N PHE A 209 17.45 4.48 -0.80
CA PHE A 209 18.82 4.61 -0.30
C PHE A 209 19.08 5.89 0.52
N SER A 210 18.21 6.89 0.41
CA SER A 210 18.18 8.04 1.33
C SER A 210 17.10 7.92 2.41
N ASN A 211 16.30 6.85 2.38
CA ASN A 211 15.18 6.60 3.28
C ASN A 211 14.22 7.79 3.40
N ALA A 212 13.90 8.40 2.27
CA ALA A 212 13.06 9.60 2.19
C ALA A 212 11.84 9.32 1.32
N THR A 213 10.67 9.76 1.77
CA THR A 213 9.41 9.64 1.02
C THR A 213 8.77 11.01 0.86
N CYS A 214 8.50 11.39 -0.38
CA CYS A 214 7.73 12.58 -0.75
C CYS A 214 6.31 12.16 -1.11
N MET A 215 5.30 12.89 -0.64
CA MET A 215 3.87 12.57 -0.78
C MET A 215 3.05 13.84 -0.97
#